data_AF-T1C4G0-F1
#
_entry.id   AF-T1C4G0-F1
#
_cell.length_a   1.000
_cell.length_b   1.000
_cell.length_c   1.000
_cell.angle_alpha   90.00
_cell.angle_beta   90.00
_cell.angle_gamma   90.00
#
_symmetry.space_group_name_H-M   'P 1'
#
loop_
_entity.id
_entity.type
_entity.pdbx_description
1 polymer ?
#
loop_
_entity_poly.entity_id
_entity_poly.type
_entity_poly.pdbx_seq_one_letter_code
_entity_poly.pdbx_strand_id
1 'polypeptide(L)' 'LTVRENLRFYGGVYGLRGAALADRIGYALAMSGLTGHPETLVSELAGGWKQRLALGCAILHRPRHTFPR' A
#
# COMPACT_ATOMS: atom_id res chain seq x y z
N LEU A 1 -12.98 -3.28 -3.81
CA LEU A 1 -11.50 -3.38 -3.79
C LEU A 1 -11.08 -3.94 -2.43
N THR A 2 -10.27 -4.98 -2.44
CA THR A 2 -9.56 -5.46 -1.26
C THR A 2 -8.44 -4.48 -0.85
N VAL A 3 -7.88 -4.66 0.34
CA VAL A 3 -6.68 -3.93 0.78
C VAL A 3 -5.57 -4.00 -0.28
N ARG A 4 -5.25 -5.21 -0.77
CA ARG A 4 -4.20 -5.42 -1.77
C ARG A 4 -4.53 -4.73 -3.09
N GLU A 5 -5.77 -4.82 -3.57
CA GLU A 5 -6.19 -4.14 -4.79
C GLU A 5 -6.16 -2.62 -4.66
N ASN A 6 -6.54 -2.09 -3.49
CA ASN A 6 -6.49 -0.66 -3.21
C ASN A 6 -5.04 -0.13 -3.25
N LEU A 7 -4.13 -0.84 -2.57
CA LEU A 7 -2.70 -0.50 -2.60
C LEU A 7 -2.10 -0.63 -4.01
N ARG A 8 -2.53 -1.64 -4.78
CA ARG A 8 -2.11 -1.81 -6.18
C ARG A 8 -2.60 -0.68 -7.08
N PHE A 9 -3.84 -0.23 -6.89
CA PHE A 9 -4.42 0.91 -7.60
C PHE A 9 -3.62 2.19 -7.33
N TYR A 10 -3.41 2.55 -6.07
CA TYR A 10 -2.63 3.73 -5.70
C TYR A 10 -1.16 3.62 -6.13
N GLY A 11 -0.55 2.44 -6.02
CA GLY A 11 0.81 2.22 -6.53
C GLY A 11 0.93 2.42 -8.04
N GLY A 12 -0.08 2.00 -8.80
CA GLY A 12 -0.17 2.28 -10.24
C GLY A 12 -0.31 3.77 -10.55
N VAL A 13 -1.11 4.51 -9.76
CA VAL A 13 -1.22 5.98 -9.84
C VAL A 13 0.12 6.66 -9.57
N TYR A 14 0.94 6.11 -8.67
CA TYR A 14 2.31 6.59 -8.40
C TYR A 14 3.35 6.14 -9.44
N GLY A 15 2.94 5.41 -10.49
CA GLY A 15 3.82 4.95 -11.56
C GLY A 15 4.63 3.70 -11.24
N LEU A 16 4.31 2.99 -10.15
CA LEU A 16 4.93 1.69 -9.84
C LEU A 16 4.28 0.59 -10.68
N ARG A 17 5.10 -0.32 -11.22
CA ARG A 17 4.64 -1.45 -12.06
C ARG A 17 5.48 -2.70 -11.83
N GLY A 18 4.94 -3.85 -12.25
CA GLY A 18 5.64 -5.14 -12.22
C GLY A 18 6.13 -5.54 -10.82
N ALA A 19 7.34 -6.09 -10.76
CA ALA A 19 7.96 -6.52 -9.51
C ALA A 19 8.11 -5.37 -8.49
N ALA A 20 8.49 -4.17 -8.95
CA ALA A 20 8.66 -3.02 -8.06
C ALA A 20 7.35 -2.63 -7.35
N LEU A 21 6.19 -2.78 -8.01
CA LEU A 21 4.89 -2.59 -7.39
C LEU A 21 4.60 -3.68 -6.35
N ALA A 22 4.85 -4.95 -6.70
CA ALA A 22 4.62 -6.07 -5.79
C ALA A 22 5.46 -5.97 -4.51
N ASP A 23 6.76 -5.69 -4.64
CA ASP A 23 7.66 -5.42 -3.51
C ASP A 23 7.17 -4.26 -2.65
N ARG A 24 6.75 -3.16 -3.29
CA ARG A 24 6.29 -1.97 -2.55
C ARG A 24 4.99 -2.22 -1.81
N ILE A 25 4.06 -2.97 -2.39
CA ILE A 25 2.83 -3.39 -1.72
C ILE A 25 3.18 -4.27 -0.52
N GLY A 26 4.08 -5.25 -0.68
CA GLY A 26 4.55 -6.10 0.42
C GLY A 26 5.13 -5.28 1.58
N TYR A 27 6.00 -4.32 1.26
CA TYR A 27 6.55 -3.38 2.23
C TYR A 27 5.47 -2.53 2.91
N ALA A 28 4.53 -1.98 2.15
CA ALA A 28 3.44 -1.17 2.70
C ALA A 28 2.52 -1.97 3.62
N LEU A 29 2.21 -3.22 3.26
CA LEU A 29 1.43 -4.14 4.10
C LEU A 29 2.15 -4.44 5.42
N ALA A 30 3.45 -4.71 5.38
CA ALA A 30 4.24 -4.98 6.58
C ALA A 30 4.27 -3.75 7.50
N MET A 31 4.58 -2.58 6.96
CA MET A 31 4.72 -1.35 7.75
C MET A 31 3.39 -0.81 8.30
N SER A 32 2.29 -1.03 7.58
CA SER A 32 0.94 -0.66 8.06
C SER A 32 0.31 -1.73 8.98
N GLY A 33 0.95 -2.89 9.15
CA GLY A 33 0.42 -4.01 9.93
C GLY A 33 -0.77 -4.71 9.28
N LEU A 34 -0.92 -4.63 7.95
CA LEU A 34 -2.02 -5.20 7.16
C LEU A 34 -1.71 -6.56 6.53
N THR A 35 -0.59 -7.18 6.87
CA THR A 35 -0.17 -8.48 6.33
C THR A 35 -1.19 -9.61 6.53
N GLY A 36 -2.03 -9.54 7.58
CA GLY A 36 -3.11 -10.49 7.84
C GLY A 36 -4.45 -10.19 7.14
N HIS A 37 -4.59 -9.02 6.52
CA HIS A 37 -5.85 -8.58 5.89
C HIS A 37 -5.74 -8.16 4.41
N PRO A 38 -4.84 -8.74 3.58
CA PRO A 38 -4.64 -8.24 2.22
C PRO A 38 -5.85 -8.51 1.31
N GLU A 39 -6.62 -9.56 1.58
CA GLU A 39 -7.82 -9.96 0.82
C GLU A 39 -9.12 -9.36 1.41
N THR A 40 -9.05 -8.68 2.55
CA THR A 40 -10.22 -8.08 3.18
C THR A 40 -10.71 -6.89 2.35
N LEU A 41 -12.03 -6.77 2.17
CA LEU A 41 -12.61 -5.62 1.49
C LEU A 41 -12.40 -4.35 2.29
N VAL A 42 -11.98 -3.27 1.61
CA VAL A 42 -11.73 -1.97 2.27
C VAL A 42 -12.99 -1.43 2.97
N SER A 43 -14.17 -1.72 2.44
CA SER A 43 -15.46 -1.36 3.03
C SER A 43 -15.68 -2.01 4.41
N GLU A 44 -15.22 -3.25 4.59
CA GLU A 44 -15.41 -4.06 5.81
C GLU A 44 -14.39 -3.75 6.91
N LEU A 45 -13.34 -3.00 6.59
CA LEU A 45 -12.35 -2.59 7.58
C LEU A 45 -12.98 -1.67 8.65
N ALA A 46 -12.71 -1.99 9.92
CA ALA A 46 -13.01 -1.08 11.02
C ALA A 46 -12.18 0.22 10.90
N GLY A 47 -12.60 1.28 11.58
CA GLY A 47 -11.99 2.62 11.47
C GLY A 47 -10.47 2.64 11.65
N GLY A 48 -9.94 1.95 12.67
CA GLY A 48 -8.49 1.86 12.90
C GLY A 48 -7.73 1.14 11.78
N TRP A 49 -8.35 0.14 11.15
CA TRP A 49 -7.77 -0.55 9.99
C TRP A 49 -7.80 0.31 8.73
N LYS A 50 -8.84 1.15 8.55
CA LYS A 50 -8.88 2.15 7.48
C LYS A 50 -7.77 3.19 7.64
N GLN A 51 -7.45 3.60 8.87
CA GLN A 51 -6.29 4.46 9.14
C GLN A 51 -4.96 3.78 8.79
N ARG A 52 -4.81 2.50 9.13
CA ARG A 52 -3.64 1.70 8.72
C ARG A 52 -3.53 1.56 7.20
N LEU A 53 -4.65 1.38 6.50
CA LEU A 53 -4.66 1.37 5.03
C LEU A 53 -4.22 2.70 4.45
N ALA A 54 -4.72 3.82 4.99
CA ALA A 54 -4.28 5.15 4.59
C ALA A 54 -2.76 5.36 4.81
N LEU A 55 -2.22 4.86 5.92
CA LEU A 55 -0.78 4.83 6.17
C LEU A 55 -0.03 3.98 5.13
N GLY A 56 -0.56 2.79 4.78
CA GLY A 56 -0.02 1.96 3.72
C GLY A 56 0.03 2.67 2.36
N CYS A 57 -1.03 3.39 1.98
CA CYS A 57 -1.07 4.22 0.78
C CYS A 57 -0.02 5.34 0.81
N ALA A 58 0.14 6.02 1.96
CA ALA A 58 1.16 7.04 2.14
C ALA A 58 2.59 6.48 2.05
N ILE A 59 2.83 5.26 2.51
CA ILE A 59 4.12 4.58 2.39
C ILE A 59 4.40 4.16 0.94
N LEU A 60 3.36 3.76 0.20
CA LEU A 60 3.44 3.47 -1.23
C LEU A 60 3.84 4.70 -2.04
N HIS A 61 3.42 5.89 -1.61
CA HIS A 61 3.88 7.15 -2.17
C HIS A 61 5.38 7.31 -1.93
N ARG A 62 6.17 7.12 -3.00
CA ARG A 62 7.60 7.43 -3.01
C ARG A 62 7.76 8.82 -3.62
N PRO A 63 8.02 9.90 -2.85
CA PRO A 63 8.43 11.15 -3.46
C PRO A 63 9.72 10.89 -4.24
N ARG A 64 9.75 11.28 -5.51
CA ARG A 64 10.95 11.23 -6.35
C ARG A 64 11.95 12.30 -5.88
N HIS A 65 12.50 12.16 -4.68
CA HIS A 65 13.58 13.03 -4.22
C HIS A 65 14.63 12.27 -3.39
N THR A 66 15.81 12.11 -4.02
CA THR A 66 17.17 12.23 -3.44
C THR A 66 17.67 11.02 -2.62
N PHE A 67 18.85 10.41 -2.80
CA PHE A 67 20.19 10.84 -3.25
C PHE A 67 20.96 9.61 -3.80
N PRO A 68 21.70 9.67 -4.92
CA PRO A 68 22.64 8.62 -5.29
C PRO A 68 23.87 8.73 -4.38
N ARG A 69 24.24 7.64 -3.69
CA ARG A 69 25.60 7.49 -3.17
C ARG A 69 26.57 7.18 -4.29
#